data_AF-A0A7W1XSC4-F1
#
_entry.id   AF-A0A7W1XSC4-F1
#
_cell.length_a   1.000
_cell.length_b   1.000
_cell.length_c   1.000
_cell.angle_alpha   90.00
_cell.angle_beta   90.00
_cell.angle_gamma   90.00
#
_symmetry.space_group_name_H-M   'P 1'
#
loop_
_entity.id
_entity.type
_entity.pdbx_description
1 polymer ?
#
loop_
_entity_poly.entity_id
_entity_poly.type
_entity_poly.pdbx_seq_one_letter_code
_entity_poly.pdbx_strand_id
1 'polypeptide(L)'
;MISIKTSESPLLWGDKRYHTWNWHLRQVFGQKIFKVALDGGFTCPNRDGKVAIGGCTFCSARGSGDFAGNRRDDLLKQFHEVKNRMHSKWPEAKYLGYFQAFTNTYAPVEVLREMYELILRQDGVVGLNIATRPDCLPEDVIEYLAELNKRTYLWIELGLQTIHEKTSALINRGHDTACFLEAVDKLRRHGIRICAHIIHGLPGETEEMMLKTVSACAHMDIQGIKIHLLHLLKKTPMVKQYEAGLFKPMKKDRYVRLVADSLELFPPDVIIHRVTGDGPPDLLIEPKWSLKKWEVLNAIDAELKQRNSWQGKKARPRRQSS
;
A
#
# COMPACT_ATOMS: atom_id res chain seq x y z
N MET A 1 -30.02 16.20 5.07
CA MET A 1 -29.19 15.45 6.03
C MET A 1 -29.61 13.99 6.00
N ILE A 2 -28.87 13.13 5.29
CA ILE A 2 -29.13 11.68 5.35
C ILE A 2 -28.48 11.19 6.64
N SER A 3 -29.32 10.96 7.65
CA SER A 3 -28.91 10.31 8.90
C SER A 3 -28.47 8.89 8.57
N ILE A 4 -27.17 8.62 8.69
CA ILE A 4 -26.66 7.25 8.67
C ILE A 4 -27.20 6.62 9.94
N LYS A 5 -28.27 5.82 9.83
CA LYS A 5 -28.67 4.90 10.89
C LYS A 5 -27.42 4.10 11.26
N THR A 6 -26.90 4.29 12.47
CA THR A 6 -25.85 3.42 13.02
C THR A 6 -26.45 2.03 13.12
N SER A 7 -26.15 1.18 12.14
CA SER A 7 -26.47 -0.24 12.19
C SER A 7 -25.92 -0.79 13.50
N GLU A 8 -26.78 -1.36 14.35
CA GLU A 8 -26.34 -2.05 15.56
C GLU A 8 -25.64 -3.39 15.24
N SER A 9 -25.80 -3.88 14.00
CA SER A 9 -25.17 -5.10 13.50
C SER A 9 -23.91 -4.80 12.70
N PRO A 10 -22.84 -5.62 12.84
CA PRO A 10 -21.60 -5.40 12.13
C PRO A 10 -21.75 -5.65 10.63
N LEU A 11 -21.17 -4.77 9.82
CA LEU A 11 -20.99 -5.04 8.39
C LEU A 11 -19.90 -6.11 8.21
N LEU A 12 -20.20 -7.15 7.45
CA LEU A 12 -19.32 -8.30 7.24
C LEU A 12 -18.95 -8.48 5.77
N TRP A 13 -17.71 -8.90 5.54
CA TRP A 13 -17.16 -9.28 4.24
C TRP A 13 -16.67 -10.72 4.33
N GLY A 14 -17.63 -11.66 4.24
CA GLY A 14 -17.40 -13.05 4.61
C GLY A 14 -17.26 -13.21 6.12
N ASP A 15 -16.14 -13.75 6.59
CA ASP A 15 -15.83 -13.92 8.01
C ASP A 15 -15.19 -12.68 8.66
N LYS A 16 -14.90 -11.63 7.86
CA LYS A 16 -14.18 -10.44 8.30
C LYS A 16 -15.09 -9.25 8.58
N ARG A 17 -14.70 -8.43 9.56
CA ARG A 17 -15.35 -7.16 9.94
C ARG A 17 -14.81 -5.95 9.16
N TYR A 18 -14.05 -6.19 8.09
CA TYR A 18 -13.53 -5.16 7.19
C TYR A 18 -13.35 -5.71 5.77
N HIS A 19 -13.42 -4.82 4.78
CA HIS A 19 -13.42 -5.11 3.35
C HIS A 19 -12.04 -5.55 2.87
N THR A 20 -11.71 -6.83 3.02
CA THR A 20 -10.39 -7.33 2.62
C THR A 20 -10.21 -7.35 1.11
N TRP A 21 -8.99 -7.10 0.66
CA TRP A 21 -8.57 -7.28 -0.73
C TRP A 21 -8.88 -8.66 -1.31
N ASN A 22 -8.66 -9.71 -0.52
CA ASN A 22 -8.95 -11.07 -0.98
C ASN A 22 -10.44 -11.31 -1.18
N TRP A 23 -11.30 -10.79 -0.28
CA TRP A 23 -12.74 -10.86 -0.46
C TRP A 23 -13.16 -10.08 -1.70
N HIS A 24 -12.68 -8.85 -1.84
CA HIS A 24 -12.97 -7.98 -2.98
C HIS A 24 -12.65 -8.64 -4.32
N LEU A 25 -11.42 -9.15 -4.49
CA LEU A 25 -11.02 -9.80 -5.74
C LEU A 25 -11.81 -11.07 -6.04
N ARG A 26 -12.25 -11.82 -5.01
CA ARG A 26 -13.11 -12.98 -5.21
C ARG A 26 -14.50 -12.60 -5.69
N GLN A 27 -15.05 -11.46 -5.24
CA GLN A 27 -16.31 -10.95 -5.77
C GLN A 27 -16.18 -10.50 -7.22
N VAL A 28 -15.06 -9.88 -7.58
CA VAL A 28 -14.82 -9.39 -8.95
C VAL A 28 -14.55 -10.54 -9.94
N PHE A 29 -13.73 -11.52 -9.57
CA PHE A 29 -13.22 -12.53 -10.50
C PHE A 29 -13.76 -13.94 -10.29
N GLY A 30 -14.59 -14.17 -9.26
CA GLY A 30 -15.12 -15.48 -8.89
C GLY A 30 -14.07 -16.46 -8.34
N GLN A 31 -12.80 -16.08 -8.29
CA GLN A 31 -11.69 -16.96 -7.92
C GLN A 31 -10.58 -16.25 -7.17
N LYS A 32 -9.58 -17.02 -6.72
CA LYS A 32 -8.41 -16.47 -6.05
C LYS A 32 -7.55 -15.71 -7.06
N ILE A 33 -7.22 -14.48 -6.72
CA ILE A 33 -6.21 -13.69 -7.42
C ILE A 33 -5.04 -13.41 -6.45
N PHE A 34 -3.80 -13.53 -6.91
CA PHE A 34 -2.63 -13.09 -6.16
C PHE A 34 -1.76 -12.10 -6.95
N LYS A 35 -0.96 -11.32 -6.22
CA LYS A 35 -0.01 -10.37 -6.80
C LYS A 35 1.30 -11.10 -7.09
N VAL A 36 1.77 -11.05 -8.34
CA VAL A 36 3.10 -11.50 -8.73
C VAL A 36 4.04 -10.31 -8.56
N ALA A 37 4.79 -10.27 -7.47
CA ALA A 37 5.65 -9.13 -7.14
C ALA A 37 6.94 -9.12 -7.99
N LEU A 38 7.16 -8.02 -8.72
CA LEU A 38 8.22 -7.85 -9.71
C LEU A 38 9.10 -6.63 -9.36
N ASP A 39 10.37 -6.72 -9.70
CA ASP A 39 11.32 -5.60 -9.72
C ASP A 39 11.62 -5.27 -11.19
N GLY A 40 11.06 -4.14 -11.67
CA GLY A 40 11.24 -3.66 -13.03
C GLY A 40 12.61 -3.05 -13.32
N GLY A 41 13.55 -3.08 -12.35
CA GLY A 41 14.86 -2.48 -12.53
C GLY A 41 14.87 -0.95 -12.42
N PHE A 42 13.75 -0.35 -12.04
CA PHE A 42 13.64 1.10 -11.84
C PHE A 42 14.41 1.59 -10.60
N THR A 43 14.55 2.91 -10.50
CA THR A 43 15.07 3.59 -9.31
C THR A 43 13.99 4.50 -8.72
N CYS A 44 14.38 5.34 -7.75
CA CYS A 44 13.53 6.34 -7.12
C CYS A 44 14.24 7.69 -7.16
N PRO A 45 13.57 8.79 -7.55
CA PRO A 45 14.19 10.12 -7.63
C PRO A 45 14.65 10.67 -6.27
N ASN A 46 14.17 10.07 -5.19
CA ASN A 46 14.61 10.36 -3.81
C ASN A 46 15.96 9.75 -3.46
N ARG A 47 16.49 8.87 -4.34
CA ARG A 47 17.75 8.13 -4.14
C ARG A 47 18.83 8.61 -5.10
N ASP A 48 18.46 8.90 -6.34
CA ASP A 48 19.39 9.20 -7.44
C ASP A 48 19.84 10.67 -7.51
N GLY A 49 19.28 11.54 -6.67
CA GLY A 49 19.62 12.96 -6.60
C GLY A 49 18.68 13.89 -7.39
N LYS A 50 17.68 13.39 -8.12
CA LYS A 50 16.74 14.25 -8.85
C LYS A 50 15.82 15.05 -7.93
N VAL A 51 15.37 14.44 -6.84
CA VAL A 51 14.47 15.09 -5.84
C VAL A 51 15.14 15.16 -4.47
N ALA A 52 15.81 14.09 -4.06
CA ALA A 52 16.59 14.01 -2.82
C ALA A 52 17.69 12.96 -2.98
N ILE A 53 18.53 12.82 -1.96
CA ILE A 53 19.63 11.84 -1.93
C ILE A 53 19.38 10.82 -0.81
N GLY A 54 19.77 9.57 -1.02
CA GLY A 54 19.79 8.52 0.02
C GLY A 54 18.47 7.77 0.25
N GLY A 55 17.35 8.23 -0.30
CA GLY A 55 16.03 7.62 -0.13
C GLY A 55 15.35 7.94 1.19
N CYS A 56 14.10 7.53 1.35
CA CYS A 56 13.39 7.67 2.62
C CYS A 56 14.11 6.89 3.72
N THR A 57 14.17 7.43 4.94
CA THR A 57 15.02 6.91 6.01
C THR A 57 14.66 5.50 6.47
N PHE A 58 13.40 5.08 6.29
CA PHE A 58 12.90 3.73 6.60
C PHE A 58 13.05 2.73 5.44
N CYS A 59 13.31 3.20 4.22
CA CYS A 59 13.21 2.39 3.02
C CYS A 59 14.49 1.57 2.81
N SER A 60 14.33 0.24 2.68
CA SER A 60 15.43 -0.67 2.42
C SER A 60 16.19 -0.34 1.13
N ALA A 61 17.40 -0.86 0.97
CA ALA A 61 18.19 -0.69 -0.26
C ALA A 61 17.44 -1.18 -1.53
N ARG A 62 16.45 -2.08 -1.37
CA ARG A 62 15.59 -2.59 -2.44
C ARG A 62 14.35 -1.74 -2.69
N GLY A 63 14.29 -0.50 -2.19
CA GLY A 63 13.18 0.41 -2.47
C GLY A 63 11.85 -0.10 -1.90
N SER A 64 11.86 -0.79 -0.74
CA SER A 64 10.70 -1.47 -0.16
C SER A 64 10.09 -2.60 -1.03
N GLY A 65 10.87 -3.08 -2.00
CA GLY A 65 10.60 -4.27 -2.81
C GLY A 65 11.32 -5.53 -2.29
N ASP A 66 11.47 -5.68 -0.97
CA ASP A 66 12.31 -6.75 -0.40
C ASP A 66 11.82 -8.17 -0.70
N PHE A 67 10.55 -8.32 -1.09
CA PHE A 67 9.92 -9.57 -1.52
C PHE A 67 9.59 -9.61 -3.01
N ALA A 68 9.98 -8.59 -3.77
CA ALA A 68 9.87 -8.58 -5.23
C ALA A 68 10.89 -9.54 -5.84
N GLY A 69 10.66 -9.90 -7.10
CA GLY A 69 11.58 -10.70 -7.90
C GLY A 69 13.02 -10.18 -7.90
N ASN A 70 13.95 -11.02 -8.33
CA ASN A 70 15.36 -10.69 -8.33
C ASN A 70 15.66 -9.71 -9.48
N ARG A 71 16.16 -8.52 -9.14
CA ARG A 71 16.52 -7.45 -10.09
C ARG A 71 17.53 -7.87 -11.17
N ARG A 72 18.31 -8.92 -10.92
CA ARG A 72 19.29 -9.44 -11.90
C ARG A 72 18.67 -10.34 -12.97
N ASP A 73 17.45 -10.81 -12.73
CA ASP A 73 16.71 -11.66 -13.65
C ASP A 73 15.79 -10.82 -14.53
N ASP A 74 15.55 -11.27 -15.76
CA ASP A 74 14.55 -10.65 -16.63
C ASP A 74 13.13 -10.79 -16.03
N LEU A 75 12.23 -9.92 -16.48
CA LEU A 75 10.88 -9.82 -15.93
C LEU A 75 10.05 -11.10 -16.09
N LEU A 76 10.24 -11.87 -17.18
CA LEU A 76 9.50 -13.11 -17.39
C LEU A 76 9.97 -14.21 -16.45
N LYS A 77 11.29 -14.33 -16.26
CA LYS A 77 11.86 -15.25 -15.28
C LYS A 77 11.35 -14.92 -13.88
N GLN A 78 11.42 -13.65 -13.46
CA GLN A 78 10.87 -13.21 -12.17
C GLN A 78 9.38 -13.57 -12.04
N PHE A 79 8.60 -13.32 -13.10
CA PHE A 79 7.17 -13.61 -13.14
C PHE A 79 6.90 -15.10 -12.96
N HIS A 80 7.54 -15.97 -13.74
CA HIS A 80 7.33 -17.42 -13.66
C HIS A 80 7.79 -18.01 -12.32
N GLU A 81 8.92 -17.58 -11.77
CA GLU A 81 9.39 -18.05 -10.46
C GLU A 81 8.41 -17.70 -9.33
N VAL A 82 7.99 -16.43 -9.26
CA VAL A 82 7.05 -15.97 -8.24
C VAL A 82 5.68 -16.64 -8.45
N LYS A 83 5.22 -16.75 -9.70
CA LYS A 83 3.97 -17.42 -10.07
C LYS A 83 3.98 -18.89 -9.62
N ASN A 84 5.00 -19.66 -10.00
CA ASN A 84 5.09 -21.09 -9.73
C ASN A 84 5.14 -21.36 -8.22
N ARG A 85 5.90 -20.55 -7.46
CA ARG A 85 5.91 -20.65 -6.00
C ARG A 85 4.53 -20.43 -5.39
N MET A 86 3.74 -19.50 -5.92
CA MET A 86 2.40 -19.19 -5.41
C MET A 86 1.36 -20.25 -5.81
N HIS A 87 1.50 -20.88 -6.98
CA HIS A 87 0.62 -21.99 -7.40
C HIS A 87 0.75 -23.24 -6.53
N SER A 88 1.89 -23.45 -5.85
CA SER A 88 2.00 -24.52 -4.84
C SER A 88 0.91 -24.42 -3.75
N LYS A 89 0.42 -23.20 -3.49
CA LYS A 89 -0.64 -22.92 -2.52
C LYS A 89 -1.99 -22.67 -3.16
N TRP A 90 -2.02 -22.12 -4.37
CA TRP A 90 -3.25 -21.76 -5.08
C TRP A 90 -3.17 -22.17 -6.57
N PRO A 91 -3.42 -23.45 -6.89
CA PRO A 91 -3.24 -23.99 -8.25
C PRO A 91 -4.05 -23.25 -9.32
N GLU A 92 -5.33 -22.97 -9.04
CA GLU A 92 -6.26 -22.36 -10.00
C GLU A 92 -6.30 -20.83 -9.97
N ALA A 93 -5.35 -20.18 -9.28
CA ALA A 93 -5.41 -18.74 -9.11
C ALA A 93 -4.91 -17.97 -10.35
N LYS A 94 -5.58 -16.87 -10.67
CA LYS A 94 -5.10 -15.87 -11.63
C LYS A 94 -4.30 -14.78 -10.92
N TYR A 95 -3.79 -13.80 -11.67
CA TYR A 95 -2.80 -12.89 -11.11
C TYR A 95 -2.89 -11.46 -11.60
N LEU A 96 -2.39 -10.57 -10.74
CA LEU A 96 -2.03 -9.20 -11.08
C LEU A 96 -0.51 -9.10 -11.12
N GLY A 97 0.03 -8.57 -12.23
CA GLY A 97 1.44 -8.17 -12.29
C GLY A 97 1.67 -7.02 -11.32
N TYR A 98 2.52 -7.20 -10.31
CA TYR A 98 2.73 -6.21 -9.25
C TYR A 98 4.14 -5.64 -9.30
N PHE A 99 4.28 -4.50 -9.97
CA PHE A 99 5.50 -3.70 -9.97
C PHE A 99 5.62 -3.00 -8.62
N GLN A 100 6.46 -3.55 -7.73
CA GLN A 100 6.48 -3.21 -6.31
C GLN A 100 7.68 -2.32 -5.93
N ALA A 101 8.87 -2.65 -6.42
CA ALA A 101 10.11 -2.05 -5.94
C ALA A 101 10.27 -0.63 -6.50
N PHE A 102 10.74 0.32 -5.68
CA PHE A 102 11.06 1.69 -6.10
C PHE A 102 9.86 2.46 -6.70
N THR A 103 10.09 3.22 -7.77
CA THR A 103 9.12 4.12 -8.40
C THR A 103 8.87 3.64 -9.82
N ASN A 104 7.82 2.81 -9.98
CA ASN A 104 7.66 2.02 -11.19
C ASN A 104 7.11 2.80 -12.38
N THR A 105 6.91 4.11 -12.26
CA THR A 105 6.60 5.03 -13.37
C THR A 105 7.74 6.02 -13.66
N TYR A 106 8.91 5.80 -13.05
CA TYR A 106 10.08 6.66 -13.22
C TYR A 106 11.00 6.16 -14.35
N ALA A 107 10.46 6.21 -15.57
CA ALA A 107 11.16 5.94 -16.82
C ALA A 107 10.36 6.57 -17.99
N PRO A 108 10.95 6.70 -19.20
CA PRO A 108 10.19 7.09 -20.38
C PRO A 108 8.99 6.15 -20.60
N VAL A 109 7.85 6.69 -21.04
CA VAL A 109 6.59 5.94 -21.16
C VAL A 109 6.72 4.68 -22.02
N GLU A 110 7.57 4.68 -23.05
CA GLU A 110 7.72 3.49 -23.91
C GLU A 110 8.47 2.34 -23.22
N VAL A 111 9.40 2.64 -22.32
CA VAL A 111 10.02 1.62 -21.47
C VAL A 111 8.98 1.03 -20.51
N LEU A 112 8.12 1.87 -19.94
CA LEU A 112 7.02 1.40 -19.10
C LEU A 112 6.05 0.53 -19.91
N ARG A 113 5.74 0.93 -21.14
CA ARG A 113 4.86 0.21 -22.06
C ARG A 113 5.38 -1.18 -22.34
N GLU A 114 6.62 -1.31 -22.78
CA GLU A 114 7.26 -2.60 -23.05
C GLU A 114 7.18 -3.54 -21.85
N MET A 115 7.53 -3.07 -20.64
CA MET A 115 7.54 -3.89 -19.44
C MET A 115 6.14 -4.30 -18.99
N TYR A 116 5.17 -3.39 -19.02
CA TYR A 116 3.81 -3.66 -18.57
C TYR A 116 3.09 -4.61 -19.53
N GLU A 117 3.26 -4.41 -20.84
CA GLU A 117 2.66 -5.27 -21.88
C GLU A 117 3.25 -6.68 -21.86
N LEU A 118 4.56 -6.79 -21.63
CA LEU A 118 5.24 -8.08 -21.48
C LEU A 118 4.57 -8.96 -20.42
N ILE A 119 4.22 -8.35 -19.27
CA ILE A 119 3.52 -9.04 -18.20
C ILE A 119 2.05 -9.27 -18.58
N LEU A 120 1.33 -8.27 -19.10
CA LEU A 120 -0.08 -8.41 -19.46
C LEU A 120 -0.35 -9.51 -20.50
N ARG A 121 0.63 -9.83 -21.36
CA ARG A 121 0.52 -10.92 -22.34
C ARG A 121 0.61 -12.32 -21.75
N GLN A 122 1.00 -12.47 -20.48
CA GLN A 122 1.10 -13.79 -19.86
C GLN A 122 -0.29 -14.33 -19.53
N ASP A 123 -0.55 -15.59 -19.90
CA ASP A 123 -1.85 -16.25 -19.72
C ASP A 123 -2.35 -16.12 -18.29
N GLY A 124 -3.57 -15.64 -18.05
CA GLY A 124 -4.12 -15.55 -16.68
C GLY A 124 -3.76 -14.27 -15.91
N VAL A 125 -3.01 -13.33 -16.51
CA VAL A 125 -2.91 -11.96 -15.98
C VAL A 125 -4.24 -11.26 -16.23
N VAL A 126 -4.87 -10.77 -15.16
CA VAL A 126 -6.14 -10.02 -15.24
C VAL A 126 -5.94 -8.51 -15.16
N GLY A 127 -4.72 -8.07 -14.84
CA GLY A 127 -4.37 -6.66 -14.79
C GLY A 127 -3.06 -6.39 -14.04
N LEU A 128 -2.86 -5.13 -13.68
CA LEU A 128 -1.63 -4.65 -13.09
C LEU A 128 -1.88 -3.90 -11.78
N ASN A 129 -0.86 -3.95 -10.94
CA ASN A 129 -0.77 -3.14 -9.76
C ASN A 129 0.61 -2.47 -9.77
N ILE A 130 0.65 -1.13 -9.80
CA ILE A 130 1.90 -0.38 -10.03
C ILE A 130 2.13 0.51 -8.81
N ALA A 131 3.18 0.23 -8.05
CA ALA A 131 3.60 1.07 -6.92
C ALA A 131 4.51 2.20 -7.41
N THR A 132 4.16 3.42 -7.08
CA THR A 132 4.94 4.59 -7.49
C THR A 132 4.84 5.75 -6.49
N ARG A 133 5.55 6.83 -6.81
CA ARG A 133 5.45 8.11 -6.11
C ARG A 133 4.46 9.03 -6.83
N PRO A 134 3.75 9.90 -6.10
CA PRO A 134 2.79 10.82 -6.70
C PRO A 134 3.44 11.86 -7.63
N ASP A 135 4.70 12.20 -7.43
CA ASP A 135 5.47 13.16 -8.26
C ASP A 135 6.08 12.53 -9.52
N CYS A 136 5.80 11.25 -9.81
CA CYS A 136 6.34 10.52 -10.96
C CYS A 136 5.24 10.10 -11.94
N LEU A 137 4.28 10.98 -12.17
CA LEU A 137 3.15 10.76 -13.07
C LEU A 137 3.05 11.92 -14.07
N PRO A 138 3.99 12.01 -15.03
CA PRO A 138 3.87 12.96 -16.15
C PRO A 138 2.68 12.58 -17.04
N GLU A 139 2.21 13.54 -17.84
CA GLU A 139 0.96 13.43 -18.62
C GLU A 139 0.95 12.23 -19.57
N ASP A 140 2.06 11.98 -20.28
CA ASP A 140 2.21 10.84 -21.19
C ASP A 140 2.05 9.49 -20.48
N VAL A 141 2.60 9.37 -19.28
CA VAL A 141 2.43 8.18 -18.44
C VAL A 141 0.98 8.05 -17.97
N ILE A 142 0.33 9.14 -17.57
CA ILE A 142 -1.08 9.11 -17.15
C ILE A 142 -1.99 8.67 -18.29
N GLU A 143 -1.79 9.21 -19.49
CA GLU A 143 -2.55 8.82 -20.68
C GLU A 143 -2.36 7.33 -21.01
N TYR A 144 -1.14 6.81 -20.90
CA TYR A 144 -0.91 5.38 -21.06
C TYR A 144 -1.58 4.54 -19.97
N LEU A 145 -1.52 4.97 -18.70
CA LEU A 145 -2.23 4.29 -17.61
C LEU A 145 -3.75 4.33 -17.82
N ALA A 146 -4.29 5.41 -18.40
CA ALA A 146 -5.71 5.52 -18.76
C ALA A 146 -6.09 4.54 -19.88
N GLU A 147 -5.23 4.36 -20.88
CA GLU A 147 -5.36 3.31 -21.91
C GLU A 147 -5.43 1.91 -21.26
N LEU A 148 -4.48 1.60 -20.37
CA LEU A 148 -4.45 0.33 -19.64
C LEU A 148 -5.71 0.10 -18.79
N ASN A 149 -6.20 1.14 -18.12
CA ASN A 149 -7.37 1.05 -17.23
C ASN A 149 -8.65 0.65 -17.98
N LYS A 150 -8.79 1.02 -19.26
CA LYS A 150 -9.95 0.66 -20.09
C LYS A 150 -10.02 -0.84 -20.40
N ARG A 151 -8.88 -1.54 -20.42
CA ARG A 151 -8.77 -2.93 -20.86
C ARG A 151 -8.25 -3.92 -19.81
N THR A 152 -7.84 -3.43 -18.63
CA THR A 152 -7.29 -4.27 -17.57
C THR A 152 -7.80 -3.87 -16.18
N TYR A 153 -7.64 -4.78 -15.22
CA TYR A 153 -7.87 -4.46 -13.82
C TYR A 153 -6.67 -3.72 -13.22
N LEU A 154 -6.61 -2.40 -13.45
CA LEU A 154 -5.49 -1.56 -13.06
C LEU A 154 -5.64 -0.95 -11.66
N TRP A 155 -4.54 -0.96 -10.90
CA TRP A 155 -4.38 -0.26 -9.63
C TRP A 155 -3.06 0.52 -9.60
N ILE A 156 -3.11 1.76 -9.15
CA ILE A 156 -1.92 2.54 -8.80
C ILE A 156 -1.80 2.62 -7.29
N GLU A 157 -0.64 2.23 -6.77
CA GLU A 157 -0.32 2.36 -5.35
C GLU A 157 0.56 3.58 -5.13
N LEU A 158 0.06 4.56 -4.37
CA LEU A 158 0.74 5.81 -4.10
C LEU A 158 1.21 5.86 -2.65
N GLY A 159 2.50 6.12 -2.46
CA GLY A 159 3.07 6.29 -1.12
C GLY A 159 2.79 7.68 -0.55
N LEU A 160 1.78 7.81 0.32
CA LEU A 160 1.56 9.02 1.12
C LEU A 160 2.45 8.98 2.37
N GLN A 161 2.44 7.84 3.06
CA GLN A 161 3.09 7.54 4.33
C GLN A 161 2.50 8.32 5.51
N THR A 162 2.41 9.64 5.41
CA THR A 162 1.82 10.55 6.39
C THR A 162 1.36 11.84 5.73
N ILE A 163 0.39 12.53 6.33
CA ILE A 163 0.01 13.91 5.94
C ILE A 163 0.81 14.98 6.70
N HIS A 164 1.64 14.58 7.67
CA HIS A 164 2.34 15.50 8.55
C HIS A 164 3.68 15.88 7.93
N GLU A 165 3.76 17.09 7.35
CA GLU A 165 4.93 17.52 6.59
C GLU A 165 6.23 17.54 7.42
N LYS A 166 6.15 17.82 8.73
CA LYS A 166 7.30 17.70 9.65
C LYS A 166 7.83 16.27 9.71
N THR A 167 6.94 15.28 9.76
CA THR A 167 7.32 13.86 9.72
C THR A 167 7.86 13.49 8.35
N SER A 168 7.23 13.94 7.25
CA SER A 168 7.69 13.72 5.88
C SER A 168 9.12 14.20 5.68
N ALA A 169 9.45 15.40 6.15
CA ALA A 169 10.81 15.94 6.13
C ALA A 169 11.78 15.08 6.96
N LEU A 170 11.40 14.68 8.18
CA LEU A 170 12.22 13.87 9.07
C LEU A 170 12.58 12.49 8.50
N ILE A 171 11.69 11.92 7.67
CA ILE A 171 11.90 10.64 7.00
C ILE A 171 12.47 10.78 5.58
N ASN A 172 12.92 11.97 5.20
CA ASN A 172 13.45 12.28 3.87
C ASN A 172 12.49 11.88 2.74
N ARG A 173 11.20 12.23 2.89
CA ARG A 173 10.19 12.05 1.85
C ARG A 173 10.18 13.27 0.94
N GLY A 174 10.60 13.09 -0.31
CA GLY A 174 10.73 14.17 -1.28
C GLY A 174 9.44 14.56 -2.01
N HIS A 175 8.28 14.47 -1.38
CA HIS A 175 7.04 15.06 -1.88
C HIS A 175 6.12 15.34 -0.68
N ASP A 176 5.16 16.24 -0.86
CA ASP A 176 4.21 16.64 0.18
C ASP A 176 2.80 16.04 -0.05
N THR A 177 1.86 16.41 0.82
CA THR A 177 0.45 16.00 0.73
C THR A 177 -0.26 16.63 -0.47
N ALA A 178 0.12 17.85 -0.88
CA ALA A 178 -0.50 18.53 -2.02
C ALA A 178 -0.19 17.79 -3.33
N CYS A 179 1.06 17.41 -3.54
CA CYS A 179 1.49 16.56 -4.65
C CYS A 179 0.72 15.22 -4.68
N PHE A 180 0.51 14.60 -3.51
CA PHE A 180 -0.29 13.37 -3.42
C PHE A 180 -1.73 13.59 -3.89
N LEU A 181 -2.38 14.68 -3.44
CA LEU A 181 -3.76 15.00 -3.83
C LEU A 181 -3.89 15.31 -5.32
N GLU A 182 -2.91 16.01 -5.90
CA GLU A 182 -2.86 16.27 -7.35
C GLU A 182 -2.75 14.96 -8.15
N ALA A 183 -1.87 14.04 -7.73
CA ALA A 183 -1.74 12.73 -8.35
C ALA A 183 -3.05 11.93 -8.25
N VAL A 184 -3.75 12.02 -7.11
CA VAL A 184 -5.07 11.41 -6.95
C VAL A 184 -6.05 11.98 -7.95
N ASP A 185 -6.23 13.30 -7.99
CA ASP A 185 -7.14 13.98 -8.91
C ASP A 185 -6.88 13.59 -10.38
N LYS A 186 -5.62 13.67 -10.83
CA LYS A 186 -5.25 13.29 -12.20
C LYS A 186 -5.63 11.85 -12.53
N LEU A 187 -5.28 10.88 -11.68
CA LEU A 187 -5.62 9.47 -11.91
C LEU A 187 -7.14 9.22 -11.86
N ARG A 188 -7.86 9.92 -10.97
CA ARG A 188 -9.31 9.77 -10.80
C ARG A 188 -10.12 10.35 -11.95
N ARG A 189 -9.63 11.37 -12.65
CA ARG A 189 -10.23 11.86 -13.92
C ARG A 189 -10.34 10.77 -14.99
N HIS A 190 -9.43 9.78 -14.97
CA HIS A 190 -9.48 8.61 -15.86
C HIS A 190 -10.10 7.37 -15.21
N GLY A 191 -10.74 7.52 -14.05
CA GLY A 191 -11.35 6.43 -13.30
C GLY A 191 -10.37 5.38 -12.77
N ILE A 192 -9.07 5.68 -12.72
CA ILE A 192 -8.03 4.73 -12.29
C ILE A 192 -8.16 4.49 -10.78
N ARG A 193 -8.09 3.22 -10.36
CA ARG A 193 -8.21 2.85 -8.94
C ARG A 193 -6.91 3.13 -8.22
N ILE A 194 -7.01 3.79 -7.06
CA ILE A 194 -5.86 4.20 -6.28
C ILE A 194 -5.87 3.48 -4.94
N CYS A 195 -4.71 2.96 -4.56
CA CYS A 195 -4.46 2.49 -3.20
C CYS A 195 -3.42 3.37 -2.52
N ALA A 196 -3.83 4.11 -1.48
CA ALA A 196 -2.91 4.89 -0.67
C ALA A 196 -2.10 3.96 0.25
N HIS A 197 -0.84 4.30 0.49
CA HIS A 197 0.01 3.60 1.46
C HIS A 197 0.40 4.56 2.58
N ILE A 198 0.09 4.16 3.82
CA ILE A 198 0.43 4.89 5.05
C ILE A 198 1.26 4.03 6.00
N ILE A 199 2.04 4.68 6.87
CA ILE A 199 2.86 4.01 7.89
C ILE A 199 2.49 4.52 9.29
N HIS A 200 2.15 3.58 10.16
CA HIS A 200 1.99 3.83 11.60
C HIS A 200 3.30 3.65 12.34
N GLY A 201 3.61 4.58 13.23
CA GLY A 201 4.79 4.57 14.10
C GLY A 201 5.97 5.37 13.57
N LEU A 202 5.75 6.28 12.62
CA LEU A 202 6.80 7.17 12.13
C LEU A 202 7.38 8.06 13.25
N PRO A 203 8.68 8.42 13.18
CA PRO A 203 9.30 9.28 14.19
C PRO A 203 8.55 10.61 14.38
N GLY A 204 8.32 10.98 15.64
CA GLY A 204 7.62 12.22 16.00
C GLY A 204 6.09 12.15 15.95
N GLU A 205 5.48 11.04 15.52
CA GLU A 205 4.02 10.92 15.44
C GLU A 205 3.37 10.33 16.69
N THR A 206 2.26 10.93 17.11
CA THR A 206 1.36 10.39 18.14
C THR A 206 0.26 9.52 17.50
N GLU A 207 -0.48 8.76 18.31
CA GLU A 207 -1.66 8.02 17.83
C GLU A 207 -2.73 8.95 17.23
N GLU A 208 -2.90 10.14 17.80
CA GLU A 208 -3.79 11.16 17.24
C GLU A 208 -3.32 11.60 15.84
N MET A 209 -2.02 11.83 15.66
CA MET A 209 -1.45 12.18 14.35
C MET A 209 -1.68 11.07 13.33
N MET A 210 -1.43 9.82 13.72
CA MET A 210 -1.66 8.65 12.87
C MET A 210 -3.14 8.50 12.47
N LEU A 211 -4.07 8.74 13.40
CA LEU A 211 -5.51 8.76 13.10
C LEU A 211 -5.94 9.96 12.25
N LYS A 212 -5.26 11.12 12.35
CA LYS A 212 -5.47 12.25 11.42
C LYS A 212 -5.07 11.88 10.00
N THR A 213 -3.95 11.19 9.81
CA THR A 213 -3.54 10.64 8.50
C THR A 213 -4.61 9.68 7.95
N VAL A 214 -5.10 8.75 8.79
CA VAL A 214 -6.18 7.83 8.41
C VAL A 214 -7.46 8.57 8.01
N SER A 215 -7.87 9.54 8.84
CA SER A 215 -9.05 10.36 8.58
C SER A 215 -8.90 11.12 7.26
N ALA A 216 -7.74 11.70 6.97
CA ALA A 216 -7.50 12.37 5.69
C ALA A 216 -7.65 11.40 4.51
N CYS A 217 -7.00 10.23 4.56
CA CYS A 217 -7.14 9.19 3.53
C CYS A 217 -8.60 8.74 3.33
N ALA A 218 -9.36 8.60 4.43
CA ALA A 218 -10.76 8.22 4.38
C ALA A 218 -11.63 9.23 3.59
N HIS A 219 -11.22 10.51 3.53
CA HIS A 219 -11.92 11.56 2.78
C HIS A 219 -11.33 11.86 1.39
N MET A 220 -10.21 11.23 1.01
CA MET A 220 -9.66 11.31 -0.35
C MET A 220 -10.42 10.36 -1.29
N ASP A 221 -10.44 10.67 -2.60
CA ASP A 221 -10.99 9.78 -3.64
C ASP A 221 -10.05 8.59 -3.95
N ILE A 222 -9.77 7.80 -2.92
CA ILE A 222 -9.02 6.55 -3.01
C ILE A 222 -9.96 5.35 -2.87
N GLN A 223 -9.63 4.26 -3.56
CA GLN A 223 -10.42 3.03 -3.58
C GLN A 223 -9.81 1.94 -2.70
N GLY A 224 -8.57 2.11 -2.26
CA GLY A 224 -7.93 1.19 -1.34
C GLY A 224 -6.91 1.83 -0.40
N ILE A 225 -6.57 1.11 0.66
CA ILE A 225 -5.58 1.53 1.65
C ILE A 225 -4.67 0.36 2.03
N LYS A 226 -3.37 0.66 2.15
CA LYS A 226 -2.39 -0.17 2.83
C LYS A 226 -1.93 0.53 4.09
N ILE A 227 -2.15 -0.11 5.23
CA ILE A 227 -1.59 0.30 6.51
C ILE A 227 -0.36 -0.57 6.77
N HIS A 228 0.81 0.06 6.88
CA HIS A 228 2.02 -0.59 7.34
C HIS A 228 2.37 -0.15 8.75
N LEU A 229 2.93 -1.08 9.50
CA LEU A 229 3.71 -0.79 10.68
C LEU A 229 5.10 -0.32 10.25
N LEU A 230 5.65 0.70 10.92
CA LEU A 230 7.04 1.05 10.73
C LEU A 230 7.95 -0.12 11.12
N HIS A 231 8.69 -0.64 10.16
CA HIS A 231 9.74 -1.62 10.37
C HIS A 231 11.09 -0.91 10.38
N LEU A 232 11.83 -1.04 11.48
CA LEU A 232 13.22 -0.66 11.55
C LEU A 232 14.05 -1.78 10.91
N LEU A 233 14.64 -1.50 9.75
CA LEU A 233 15.45 -2.45 9.00
C LEU A 233 16.93 -2.11 9.10
N LYS A 234 17.79 -3.14 9.16
CA LYS A 234 19.25 -3.01 9.05
C LYS A 234 19.62 -2.21 7.79
N LYS A 235 20.74 -1.48 7.86
CA LYS A 235 21.29 -0.71 6.74
C LYS A 235 20.33 0.38 6.22
N THR A 236 19.49 0.92 7.08
CA THR A 236 18.66 2.10 6.79
C THR A 236 19.15 3.30 7.61
N PRO A 237 19.03 4.53 7.10
CA PRO A 237 19.36 5.73 7.88
C PRO A 237 18.62 5.82 9.22
N MET A 238 17.42 5.26 9.29
CA MET A 238 16.60 5.24 10.49
C MET A 238 17.20 4.43 11.66
N VAL A 239 18.15 3.52 11.41
CA VAL A 239 18.88 2.83 12.50
C VAL A 239 19.61 3.83 13.38
N LYS A 240 20.26 4.83 12.80
CA LYS A 240 20.95 5.89 13.56
C LYS A 240 19.97 6.76 14.35
N GLN A 241 18.79 7.02 13.78
CA GLN A 241 17.72 7.75 14.47
C GLN A 241 17.22 6.97 15.70
N TYR A 242 17.11 5.64 15.58
CA TYR A 242 16.73 4.76 16.69
C TYR A 242 17.81 4.71 17.78
N GLU A 243 19.08 4.53 17.39
CA GLU A 243 20.22 4.51 18.32
C GLU A 243 20.37 5.82 19.10
N ALA A 244 20.06 6.96 18.46
CA ALA A 244 20.00 8.28 19.09
C ALA A 244 18.74 8.51 19.94
N GLY A 245 17.82 7.53 20.05
CA GLY A 245 16.61 7.63 20.86
C GLY A 245 15.50 8.51 20.28
N LEU A 246 15.55 8.84 18.98
CA LEU A 246 14.60 9.77 18.35
C LEU A 246 13.19 9.19 18.16
N PHE A 247 13.04 7.85 18.21
CA PHE A 247 11.74 7.21 18.21
C PHE A 247 11.80 5.84 18.89
N LYS A 248 10.62 5.28 19.21
CA LYS A 248 10.47 3.95 19.82
C LYS A 248 9.56 3.07 18.96
N PRO A 249 9.94 1.80 18.69
CA PRO A 249 9.08 0.85 18.01
C PRO A 249 7.73 0.69 18.73
N MET A 250 6.67 0.53 17.95
CA MET A 250 5.33 0.39 18.50
C MET A 250 5.15 -0.98 19.18
N LYS A 251 4.48 -0.99 20.33
CA LYS A 251 4.06 -2.23 21.01
C LYS A 251 2.89 -2.87 20.25
N LYS A 252 2.85 -4.21 20.19
CA LYS A 252 1.82 -4.99 19.47
C LYS A 252 0.40 -4.55 19.83
N ASP A 253 0.07 -4.49 21.12
CA ASP A 253 -1.30 -4.16 21.56
C ASP A 253 -1.71 -2.72 21.19
N ARG A 254 -0.76 -1.78 21.20
CA ARG A 254 -1.01 -0.41 20.72
C ARG A 254 -1.28 -0.39 19.22
N TYR A 255 -0.47 -1.12 18.43
CA TYR A 255 -0.69 -1.24 16.99
C TYR A 255 -2.03 -1.88 16.64
N VAL A 256 -2.39 -2.97 17.33
CA VAL A 256 -3.66 -3.67 17.15
C VAL A 256 -4.85 -2.73 17.39
N ARG A 257 -4.84 -1.99 18.52
CA ARG A 257 -5.90 -1.02 18.82
C ARG A 257 -5.98 0.09 17.78
N LEU A 258 -4.82 0.67 17.42
CA LEU A 258 -4.72 1.74 16.44
C LEU A 258 -5.22 1.31 15.05
N VAL A 259 -4.91 0.09 14.62
CA VAL A 259 -5.42 -0.44 13.34
C VAL A 259 -6.93 -0.62 13.39
N ALA A 260 -7.48 -1.16 14.48
CA ALA A 260 -8.92 -1.28 14.63
C ALA A 260 -9.61 0.11 14.65
N ASP A 261 -9.04 1.10 15.34
CA ASP A 261 -9.49 2.50 15.28
C ASP A 261 -9.41 3.06 13.85
N SER A 262 -8.35 2.71 13.12
CA SER A 262 -8.16 3.14 11.73
C SER A 262 -9.25 2.58 10.82
N LEU A 263 -9.56 1.28 10.96
CA LEU A 263 -10.58 0.59 10.16
C LEU A 263 -11.97 1.21 10.39
N GLU A 264 -12.30 1.58 11.61
CA GLU A 264 -13.58 2.23 11.95
C GLU A 264 -13.82 3.52 11.17
N LEU A 265 -12.75 4.25 10.81
CA LEU A 265 -12.82 5.52 10.09
C LEU A 265 -12.93 5.36 8.57
N PHE A 266 -12.48 4.23 8.01
CA PHE A 266 -12.54 4.01 6.57
C PHE A 266 -13.96 3.67 6.11
N PRO A 267 -14.50 4.39 5.11
CA PRO A 267 -15.78 4.04 4.49
C PRO A 267 -15.80 2.59 3.96
N PRO A 268 -16.97 1.91 3.96
CA PRO A 268 -17.09 0.52 3.48
C PRO A 268 -16.62 0.26 2.04
N ASP A 269 -16.64 1.29 1.18
CA ASP A 269 -16.18 1.23 -0.21
C ASP A 269 -14.65 1.24 -0.35
N VAL A 270 -13.90 1.61 0.71
CA VAL A 270 -12.43 1.56 0.69
C VAL A 270 -11.94 0.14 0.94
N ILE A 271 -11.23 -0.44 -0.02
CA ILE A 271 -10.71 -1.80 0.09
C ILE A 271 -9.43 -1.82 0.92
N ILE A 272 -9.40 -2.66 1.95
CA ILE A 272 -8.24 -2.82 2.82
C ILE A 272 -7.28 -3.80 2.17
N HIS A 273 -6.26 -3.28 1.49
CA HIS A 273 -5.21 -4.06 0.84
C HIS A 273 -4.34 -4.80 1.85
N ARG A 274 -4.09 -4.16 2.99
CA ARG A 274 -3.23 -4.67 4.04
C ARG A 274 -3.41 -3.88 5.33
N VAL A 275 -3.34 -4.58 6.46
CA VAL A 275 -3.32 -4.00 7.82
C VAL A 275 -2.02 -4.26 8.59
N THR A 276 -1.10 -5.07 8.03
CA THR A 276 0.26 -5.27 8.55
C THR A 276 1.17 -5.77 7.45
N GLY A 277 2.43 -5.34 7.46
CA GLY A 277 3.44 -5.70 6.46
C GLY A 277 4.27 -6.92 6.85
N ASP A 278 5.07 -7.40 5.90
CA ASP A 278 6.11 -8.40 6.13
C ASP A 278 7.45 -7.66 6.19
N GLY A 279 8.23 -7.86 7.25
CA GLY A 279 9.62 -7.41 7.33
C GLY A 279 10.55 -8.59 6.96
N PRO A 280 11.59 -8.40 6.12
CA PRO A 280 12.54 -9.47 5.84
C PRO A 280 13.21 -9.91 7.15
N PRO A 281 13.08 -11.18 7.58
CA PRO A 281 13.53 -11.62 8.91
C PRO A 281 14.98 -11.27 9.21
N ASP A 282 15.86 -11.41 8.23
CA ASP A 282 17.30 -11.13 8.38
C ASP A 282 17.63 -9.64 8.51
N LEU A 283 16.74 -8.77 8.02
CA LEU A 283 16.91 -7.32 8.05
C LEU A 283 16.12 -6.64 9.17
N LEU A 284 15.05 -7.25 9.68
CA LEU A 284 14.21 -6.63 10.69
C LEU A 284 14.95 -6.53 12.04
N ILE A 285 15.07 -5.31 12.55
CA ILE A 285 15.56 -5.03 13.90
C ILE A 285 14.38 -4.99 14.87
N GLU A 286 13.40 -4.13 14.60
CA GLU A 286 12.18 -3.97 15.40
C GLU A 286 11.00 -3.51 14.53
N PRO A 287 9.74 -3.70 14.97
CA PRO A 287 9.36 -4.56 16.08
C PRO A 287 9.37 -6.05 15.70
N LYS A 288 10.08 -6.90 16.45
CA LYS A 288 10.21 -8.34 16.12
C LYS A 288 8.90 -9.12 16.16
N TRP A 289 7.93 -8.67 16.97
CA TRP A 289 6.61 -9.30 17.03
C TRP A 289 5.87 -9.27 15.68
N SER A 290 6.22 -8.35 14.77
CA SER A 290 5.61 -8.24 13.45
C SER A 290 5.89 -9.44 12.54
N LEU A 291 6.98 -10.19 12.79
CA LEU A 291 7.29 -11.43 12.05
C LEU A 291 6.19 -12.48 12.20
N LYS A 292 5.46 -12.45 13.32
CA LYS A 292 4.35 -13.36 13.60
C LYS A 292 3.04 -12.82 13.02
N LYS A 293 3.02 -12.61 11.70
CA LYS A 293 1.91 -11.95 10.99
C LYS A 293 0.53 -12.49 11.31
N TRP A 294 0.37 -13.82 11.38
CA TRP A 294 -0.92 -14.45 11.70
C TRP A 294 -1.41 -14.06 13.10
N GLU A 295 -0.53 -13.97 14.09
CA GLU A 295 -0.91 -13.52 15.43
C GLU A 295 -1.36 -12.06 15.44
N VAL A 296 -0.76 -11.20 14.60
CA VAL A 296 -1.14 -9.79 14.49
C VAL A 296 -2.51 -9.65 13.83
N LEU A 297 -2.74 -10.37 12.73
CA LEU A 297 -4.04 -10.38 12.05
C LEU A 297 -5.16 -10.90 12.95
N ASN A 298 -4.91 -12.01 13.66
CA ASN A 298 -5.88 -12.58 14.60
C ASN A 298 -6.16 -11.63 15.77
N ALA A 299 -5.15 -10.91 16.27
CA ALA A 299 -5.34 -9.92 17.32
C ALA A 299 -6.20 -8.73 16.85
N ILE A 300 -6.03 -8.26 15.61
CA ILE A 300 -6.89 -7.21 15.02
C ILE A 300 -8.34 -7.71 14.88
N ASP A 301 -8.53 -8.94 14.40
CA ASP A 301 -9.87 -9.54 14.30
C ASP A 301 -10.53 -9.71 15.68
N ALA A 302 -9.77 -10.16 16.68
CA ALA A 302 -10.23 -10.33 18.04
C ALA A 302 -10.59 -8.98 18.69
N GLU A 303 -9.75 -7.97 18.51
CA GLU A 303 -9.98 -6.60 18.98
C GLU A 303 -11.29 -6.05 18.41
N LEU A 304 -11.51 -6.12 17.09
CA LEU A 304 -12.76 -5.68 16.46
C LEU A 304 -13.98 -6.44 16.99
N LYS A 305 -13.87 -7.75 17.24
CA LYS A 305 -14.94 -8.55 17.84
C LYS A 305 -15.24 -8.12 19.28
N GLN A 306 -14.21 -7.97 20.11
CA GLN A 306 -14.31 -7.64 21.53
C GLN A 306 -15.05 -6.32 21.76
N ARG A 307 -14.72 -5.28 20.98
CA ARG A 307 -15.37 -3.96 21.08
C ARG A 307 -16.65 -3.82 20.23
N ASN A 308 -17.14 -4.93 19.67
CA ASN A 308 -18.23 -5.01 18.70
C ASN A 308 -18.13 -3.94 17.59
N SER A 309 -17.02 -3.92 16.87
CA SER A 309 -16.71 -2.91 15.84
C SER A 309 -16.44 -3.51 14.46
N TRP A 310 -16.35 -2.65 13.45
CA TRP A 310 -16.17 -3.01 12.04
C TRP A 310 -15.73 -1.78 11.23
N GLN A 311 -15.24 -2.02 10.02
CA GLN A 311 -14.90 -0.96 9.09
C GLN A 311 -16.11 -0.06 8.81
N GLY A 312 -15.92 1.25 8.91
CA GLY A 312 -16.97 2.22 8.62
C GLY A 312 -17.89 2.55 9.79
N LYS A 313 -17.72 1.91 10.96
CA LYS A 313 -18.55 2.20 12.15
C LYS A 313 -18.48 3.68 12.58
N LYS A 314 -17.34 4.34 12.36
CA LYS A 314 -17.12 5.77 12.64
C LYS A 314 -16.81 6.57 11.37
N ALA A 315 -17.04 6.00 10.19
CA ALA A 315 -16.78 6.70 8.93
C ALA A 315 -17.75 7.87 8.78
N ARG A 316 -17.21 8.99 8.29
CA ARG A 316 -18.00 10.15 7.92
C ARG A 316 -18.29 10.10 6.42
N PRO A 317 -19.43 10.65 5.96
CA PRO A 317 -19.68 10.80 4.54
C PRO A 317 -18.52 11.55 3.87
N ARG A 318 -18.00 10.99 2.76
CA ARG A 318 -17.12 11.75 1.87
C ARG A 318 -17.93 12.94 1.34
N ARG A 319 -17.35 14.14 1.34
CA ARG A 319 -17.96 15.26 0.61
C ARG A 319 -17.98 14.85 -0.85
N GLN A 320 -19.16 14.80 -1.46
CA GLN A 320 -19.25 14.58 -2.90
C GLN A 320 -18.50 15.73 -3.56
N SER A 321 -17.46 15.40 -4.32
CA SER A 321 -16.85 16.33 -5.27
C SER A 321 -17.95 16.69 -6.26
N SER A 322 -18.38 17.96 -6.22
CA SER A 322 -19.32 18.58 -7.16
C SER A 322 -18.76 18.59 -8.57
#